data_AF-A0A5Q8CGF7-F1
#
_entry.id   AF-A0A5Q8CGF7-F1
#
_cell.length_a   1.000
_cell.length_b   1.000
_cell.length_c   1.000
_cell.angle_alpha   90.00
_cell.angle_beta   90.00
_cell.angle_gamma   90.00
#
_symmetry.space_group_name_H-M   'P 1'
#
loop_
_entity.id
_entity.type
_entity.pdbx_description
1 polymer ?
#
loop_
_entity_poly.entity_id
_entity_poly.type
_entity_poly.pdbx_seq_one_letter_code
_entity_poly.pdbx_strand_id
1 'polypeptide(L)'
;MTILFYDLVGHDAKRPFSPHCWKTKMALAHKRLDATKVPTRFLEVPKVEGGASKTVPVIRDGERVVADSFAIALYLDEAYPERPTLFGGEGGKATARFIERWSQLTIHPYLMTVLLTDLHSMQDEANRAYFRESREQRLGKRLEEVVAGRDEGLAGFRASLEPLRSMLSYQPFIGGTSPLFADYIVFGALQWARVASPYQLLETGGGVAEWFERCLDLHGGIGRQVAAAA
;
A
#
# COMPACT_ATOMS: atom_id res chain seq x y z
N MET A 1 -22.33 -5.91 11.99
CA MET A 1 -21.92 -4.49 12.09
C MET A 1 -20.83 -4.26 11.05
N THR A 2 -20.79 -3.09 10.43
CA THR A 2 -19.80 -2.79 9.37
C THR A 2 -18.48 -2.36 9.99
N ILE A 3 -17.35 -2.85 9.45
CA ILE A 3 -16.00 -2.52 9.94
C ILE A 3 -15.72 -1.03 9.64
N LEU A 4 -15.20 -0.27 10.60
CA LEU A 4 -14.63 1.06 10.30
C LEU A 4 -13.19 0.88 9.82
N PHE A 5 -12.82 1.57 8.75
CA PHE A 5 -11.49 1.50 8.17
C PHE A 5 -10.91 2.91 7.97
N TYR A 6 -9.84 3.23 8.70
CA TYR A 6 -9.16 4.52 8.65
C TYR A 6 -8.14 4.52 7.49
N ASP A 7 -8.46 5.28 6.43
CA ASP A 7 -7.74 5.31 5.15
C ASP A 7 -7.01 6.65 4.98
N LEU A 8 -5.72 6.61 4.65
CA LEU A 8 -4.89 7.82 4.57
C LEU A 8 -5.19 8.59 3.28
N VAL A 9 -5.59 9.85 3.43
CA VAL A 9 -5.91 10.78 2.34
C VAL A 9 -5.16 12.09 2.50
N GLY A 10 -5.13 12.87 1.42
CA GLY A 10 -4.55 14.20 1.38
C GLY A 10 -5.61 15.30 1.50
N HIS A 11 -5.44 16.39 0.75
CA HIS A 11 -6.48 17.41 0.60
C HIS A 11 -7.74 16.83 -0.07
N ASP A 12 -7.57 15.91 -1.03
CA ASP A 12 -8.66 15.19 -1.70
C ASP A 12 -8.96 13.84 -1.01
N ALA A 13 -10.07 13.78 -0.28
CA ALA A 13 -10.53 12.58 0.42
C ALA A 13 -10.90 11.43 -0.53
N LYS A 14 -11.09 11.68 -1.83
CA LYS A 14 -11.39 10.64 -2.83
C LYS A 14 -10.14 9.95 -3.35
N ARG A 15 -8.93 10.42 -2.97
CA ARG A 15 -7.64 9.88 -3.43
C ARG A 15 -6.81 9.32 -2.26
N PRO A 16 -7.24 8.20 -1.65
CA PRO A 16 -6.42 7.52 -0.66
C PRO A 16 -5.17 6.93 -1.33
N PHE A 17 -4.02 7.15 -0.70
CA PHE A 17 -2.74 6.87 -1.34
C PHE A 17 -1.82 5.94 -0.54
N SER A 18 -2.07 5.71 0.76
CA SER A 18 -1.15 4.93 1.59
C SER A 18 -0.98 3.49 1.06
N PRO A 19 0.28 3.03 0.86
CA PRO A 19 0.53 1.67 0.41
C PRO A 19 0.02 0.64 1.42
N HIS A 20 0.10 0.94 2.72
CA HIS A 20 -0.37 0.06 3.78
C HIS A 20 -1.91 0.01 3.85
N CYS A 21 -2.59 1.14 3.64
CA CYS A 21 -4.04 1.18 3.58
C CYS A 21 -4.58 0.41 2.36
N TRP A 22 -3.87 0.42 1.23
CA TRP A 22 -4.20 -0.42 0.08
C TRP A 22 -4.14 -1.92 0.41
N LYS A 23 -3.17 -2.39 1.22
CA LYS A 23 -3.13 -3.78 1.69
C LYS A 23 -4.42 -4.16 2.42
N THR A 24 -4.85 -3.33 3.38
CA THR A 24 -6.07 -3.56 4.16
C THR A 24 -7.32 -3.49 3.29
N LYS A 25 -7.40 -2.55 2.34
CA LYS A 25 -8.51 -2.43 1.40
C LYS A 25 -8.67 -3.69 0.54
N MET A 26 -7.56 -4.22 0.01
CA MET A 26 -7.57 -5.46 -0.75
C MET A 26 -7.91 -6.66 0.14
N ALA A 27 -7.44 -6.69 1.39
CA ALA A 27 -7.74 -7.77 2.33
C ALA A 27 -9.23 -7.82 2.72
N LEU A 28 -9.85 -6.67 3.04
CA LEU A 28 -11.28 -6.56 3.30
C LEU A 28 -12.11 -7.02 2.09
N ALA A 29 -11.73 -6.58 0.89
CA ALA A 29 -12.39 -6.97 -0.34
C ALA A 29 -12.23 -8.47 -0.66
N HIS A 30 -11.03 -9.04 -0.46
CA HIS A 30 -10.78 -10.48 -0.60
C HIS A 30 -11.68 -11.29 0.33
N LYS A 31 -11.81 -10.86 1.58
CA LYS A 31 -12.69 -11.49 2.59
C LYS A 31 -14.18 -11.21 2.36
N ARG A 32 -14.52 -10.34 1.40
CA ARG A 32 -15.88 -9.89 1.09
C ARG A 32 -16.56 -9.28 2.32
N LEU A 33 -15.80 -8.43 3.02
CA LEU A 33 -16.25 -7.71 4.20
C LEU A 33 -16.49 -6.26 3.85
N ASP A 34 -17.69 -5.78 4.18
CA ASP A 34 -18.05 -4.38 4.03
C ASP A 34 -17.33 -3.54 5.08
N ALA A 35 -16.79 -2.41 4.65
CA ALA A 35 -16.13 -1.45 5.52
C ALA A 35 -16.53 -0.02 5.21
N THR A 36 -16.83 0.75 6.26
CA THR A 36 -17.04 2.18 6.20
C THR A 36 -15.68 2.86 6.27
N LYS A 37 -15.30 3.55 5.18
CA LYS A 37 -14.04 4.29 5.11
C LYS A 37 -14.14 5.56 5.95
N VAL A 38 -13.12 5.81 6.77
CA VAL A 38 -12.93 7.03 7.54
C VAL A 38 -11.68 7.73 6.98
N PRO A 39 -11.84 8.73 6.10
CA PRO A 39 -10.72 9.48 5.55
C PRO A 39 -9.91 10.13 6.69
N THR A 40 -8.60 9.91 6.70
CA THR A 40 -7.70 10.38 7.76
C THR A 40 -6.49 11.07 7.15
N ARG A 41 -6.13 12.25 7.63
CA ARG A 41 -4.92 13.00 7.23
C ARG A 41 -3.79 12.81 8.24
N PHE A 42 -2.56 13.14 7.87
CA PHE A 42 -1.38 12.86 8.70
C PHE A 42 -1.48 13.35 10.15
N LEU A 43 -1.96 14.58 10.38
CA LEU A 43 -2.10 15.17 11.72
C LEU A 43 -3.27 14.58 12.54
N GLU A 44 -4.20 13.89 11.88
CA GLU A 44 -5.33 13.21 12.53
C GLU A 44 -4.96 11.79 12.97
N VAL A 45 -4.01 11.15 12.30
CA VAL A 45 -3.58 9.75 12.57
C VAL A 45 -3.34 9.48 14.05
N PRO A 46 -2.58 10.28 14.81
CA PRO A 46 -2.31 9.99 16.22
C PRO A 46 -3.54 10.08 17.15
N LYS A 47 -4.68 10.55 16.64
CA LYS A 47 -5.95 10.69 17.39
C LYS A 47 -6.94 9.58 17.06
N VAL A 48 -6.69 8.81 15.99
CA VAL A 48 -7.58 7.73 15.53
C VAL A 48 -7.79 6.74 16.66
N GLU A 49 -9.06 6.41 16.91
CA GLU A 49 -9.48 5.42 17.91
C GLU A 49 -8.87 5.65 19.30
N GLY A 50 -8.85 6.90 19.76
CA GLY A 50 -8.27 7.25 21.07
C GLY A 50 -6.74 7.19 21.10
N GLY A 51 -6.10 7.28 19.93
CA GLY A 51 -4.64 7.19 19.80
C GLY A 51 -4.12 5.75 19.79
N ALA A 52 -4.91 4.82 19.22
CA ALA A 52 -4.56 3.40 19.13
C ALA A 52 -3.24 3.15 18.37
N SER A 53 -2.85 4.05 17.47
CA SER A 53 -1.62 3.95 16.70
C SER A 53 -1.12 5.33 16.24
N LYS A 54 0.19 5.41 15.98
CA LYS A 54 0.83 6.57 15.31
C LYS A 54 0.83 6.43 13.78
N THR A 55 0.32 5.33 13.25
CA THR A 55 0.23 5.03 11.82
C THR A 55 -1.14 4.45 11.48
N VAL A 56 -1.54 4.61 10.22
CA VAL A 56 -2.68 3.93 9.61
C VAL A 56 -2.16 2.94 8.55
N PRO A 57 -2.88 1.84 8.26
CA PRO A 57 -4.29 1.59 8.55
C PRO A 57 -4.58 1.21 10.01
N VAL A 58 -5.79 1.58 10.44
CA VAL A 58 -6.46 1.09 11.65
C VAL A 58 -7.85 0.62 11.22
N ILE A 59 -8.35 -0.45 11.82
CA ILE A 59 -9.76 -0.84 11.72
C ILE A 59 -10.41 -0.93 13.10
N ARG A 60 -11.73 -0.73 13.12
CA ARG A 60 -12.59 -1.12 14.23
C ARG A 60 -13.63 -2.11 13.73
N ASP A 61 -13.66 -3.27 14.35
CA ASP A 61 -14.61 -4.32 14.09
C ASP A 61 -15.36 -4.64 15.39
N GLY A 62 -16.59 -4.12 15.51
CA GLY A 62 -17.31 -4.06 16.78
C GLY A 62 -16.50 -3.31 17.85
N GLU A 63 -16.15 -4.00 18.92
CA GLU A 63 -15.33 -3.46 20.01
C GLU A 63 -13.83 -3.57 19.76
N ARG A 64 -13.41 -4.39 18.78
CA ARG A 64 -12.00 -4.67 18.53
C ARG A 64 -11.38 -3.59 17.64
N VAL A 65 -10.36 -2.92 18.15
CA VAL A 65 -9.49 -2.03 17.38
C VAL A 65 -8.19 -2.76 17.03
N VAL A 66 -7.80 -2.72 15.76
CA VAL A 66 -6.55 -3.33 15.26
C VAL A 66 -5.81 -2.33 14.36
N ALA A 67 -4.54 -2.10 14.66
CA ALA A 67 -3.62 -1.29 13.86
C ALA A 67 -2.55 -2.18 13.21
N ASP A 68 -1.81 -1.64 12.24
CA ASP A 68 -0.84 -2.33 11.38
C ASP A 68 -1.50 -3.21 10.31
N SER A 69 -1.14 -2.99 9.04
CA SER A 69 -1.77 -3.67 7.91
C SER A 69 -1.63 -5.19 7.96
N PHE A 70 -0.52 -5.71 8.49
CA PHE A 70 -0.29 -7.15 8.58
C PHE A 70 -1.05 -7.76 9.75
N ALA A 71 -1.03 -7.11 10.91
CA ALA A 71 -1.83 -7.53 12.07
C ALA A 71 -3.33 -7.50 11.76
N ILE A 72 -3.79 -6.51 10.99
CA ILE A 72 -5.15 -6.45 10.47
C ILE A 72 -5.43 -7.67 9.56
N ALA A 73 -4.54 -8.02 8.64
CA ALA A 73 -4.75 -9.18 7.78
C ALA A 73 -4.80 -10.49 8.57
N LEU A 74 -3.93 -10.67 9.57
CA LEU A 74 -3.99 -11.82 10.48
C LEU A 74 -5.33 -11.89 11.22
N TYR A 75 -5.76 -10.77 11.81
CA TYR A 75 -7.04 -10.67 12.50
C TYR A 75 -8.20 -11.02 11.57
N LEU A 76 -8.25 -10.46 10.36
CA LEU A 76 -9.32 -10.74 9.41
C LEU A 76 -9.32 -12.21 8.94
N ASP A 77 -8.15 -12.85 8.87
CA ASP A 77 -8.07 -14.27 8.52
C ASP A 77 -8.54 -15.20 9.64
N GLU A 78 -8.29 -14.81 10.89
CA GLU A 78 -8.68 -15.55 12.09
C GLU A 78 -10.15 -15.32 12.49
N ALA A 79 -10.62 -14.08 12.47
CA ALA A 79 -11.97 -13.70 12.90
C ALA A 79 -13.06 -14.11 11.89
N TYR A 80 -12.67 -14.31 10.62
CA TYR A 80 -13.58 -14.69 9.52
C TYR A 80 -13.05 -15.92 8.78
N PRO A 81 -12.97 -17.10 9.44
CA PRO A 81 -12.41 -18.32 8.85
C PRO A 81 -13.31 -18.91 7.76
N GLU A 82 -14.60 -18.56 7.73
CA GLU A 82 -15.55 -18.97 6.71
C GLU A 82 -15.40 -18.21 5.38
N ARG A 83 -14.60 -17.14 5.38
CA ARG A 83 -14.30 -16.33 4.19
C ARG A 83 -12.98 -16.77 3.55
N PRO A 84 -12.77 -16.50 2.24
CA PRO A 84 -11.54 -16.87 1.54
C PRO A 84 -10.27 -16.47 2.31
N THR A 85 -9.29 -17.36 2.41
CA THR A 85 -8.10 -17.14 3.23
C THR A 85 -7.16 -16.12 2.62
N LEU A 86 -6.64 -15.22 3.45
CA LEU A 86 -5.61 -14.25 3.07
C LEU A 86 -4.22 -14.88 2.97
N PHE A 87 -3.99 -16.05 3.56
CA PHE A 87 -2.66 -16.63 3.67
C PHE A 87 -2.54 -18.07 3.18
N GLY A 88 -3.62 -18.84 3.03
CA GLY A 88 -3.50 -20.24 2.58
C GLY A 88 -2.83 -21.16 3.62
N GLY A 89 -2.85 -20.79 4.90
CA GLY A 89 -2.23 -21.54 6.00
C GLY A 89 -0.94 -20.93 6.55
N GLU A 90 -0.32 -21.59 7.53
CA GLU A 90 0.85 -21.07 8.27
C GLU A 90 2.07 -20.81 7.38
N GLY A 91 2.31 -21.66 6.38
CA GLY A 91 3.39 -21.45 5.41
C GLY A 91 3.22 -20.14 4.64
N GLY A 92 2.01 -19.83 4.19
CA GLY A 92 1.75 -18.57 3.50
C GLY A 92 1.73 -17.35 4.41
N LYS A 93 1.40 -17.47 5.70
CA LYS A 93 1.63 -16.42 6.71
C LYS A 93 3.11 -16.08 6.83
N ALA A 94 3.96 -17.10 6.97
CA ALA A 94 5.41 -16.93 7.05
C ALA A 94 5.99 -16.31 5.76
N THR A 95 5.60 -16.81 4.59
CA THR A 95 6.02 -16.23 3.30
C THR A 95 5.54 -14.79 3.13
N ALA A 96 4.29 -14.48 3.49
CA ALA A 96 3.79 -13.10 3.43
C ALA A 96 4.62 -12.15 4.30
N ARG A 97 5.10 -12.60 5.47
CA ARG A 97 5.99 -11.80 6.32
C ARG A 97 7.33 -11.54 5.63
N PHE A 98 7.91 -12.54 4.97
CA PHE A 98 9.13 -12.35 4.19
C PHE A 98 8.90 -11.35 3.04
N ILE A 99 7.82 -11.49 2.27
CA ILE A 99 7.46 -10.58 1.18
C ILE A 99 7.23 -9.16 1.68
N GLU A 100 6.63 -8.98 2.86
CA GLU A 100 6.51 -7.68 3.50
C GLU A 100 7.87 -7.04 3.76
N ARG A 101 8.80 -7.79 4.39
CA ARG A 101 10.13 -7.28 4.69
C ARG A 101 10.92 -6.97 3.41
N TRP A 102 10.87 -7.85 2.42
CA TRP A 102 11.47 -7.61 1.11
C TRP A 102 10.90 -6.35 0.45
N SER A 103 9.57 -6.19 0.42
CA SER A 103 8.94 -5.01 -0.16
C SER A 103 9.33 -3.71 0.58
N GLN A 104 9.40 -3.74 1.91
CA GLN A 104 9.80 -2.58 2.72
C GLN A 104 11.27 -2.18 2.55
N LEU A 105 12.16 -3.15 2.28
CA LEU A 105 13.60 -2.91 2.15
C LEU A 105 14.07 -2.69 0.70
N THR A 106 13.34 -3.23 -0.27
CA THR A 106 13.72 -3.18 -1.69
C THR A 106 12.88 -2.17 -2.48
N ILE A 107 11.56 -2.19 -2.30
CA ILE A 107 10.64 -1.39 -3.13
C ILE A 107 10.40 0.00 -2.51
N HIS A 108 9.98 0.03 -1.24
CA HIS A 108 9.54 1.27 -0.58
C HIS A 108 10.62 2.38 -0.53
N PRO A 109 11.92 2.09 -0.33
CA PRO A 109 12.92 3.16 -0.25
C PRO A 109 13.02 3.96 -1.56
N TYR A 110 13.03 3.27 -2.70
CA TYR A 110 13.04 3.94 -4.00
C TYR A 110 11.72 4.69 -4.27
N LEU A 111 10.57 4.08 -3.95
CA LEU A 111 9.28 4.76 -4.12
C LEU A 111 9.18 6.01 -3.24
N MET A 112 9.70 5.98 -2.02
CA MET A 112 9.77 7.19 -1.20
C MET A 112 10.51 8.28 -1.96
N THR A 113 11.73 8.02 -2.47
CA THR A 113 12.50 8.99 -3.26
C THR A 113 11.72 9.55 -4.45
N VAL A 114 11.07 8.69 -5.23
CA VAL A 114 10.33 9.09 -6.45
C VAL A 114 9.13 9.99 -6.14
N LEU A 115 8.41 9.70 -5.06
CA LEU A 115 7.07 10.24 -4.81
C LEU A 115 7.05 11.46 -3.87
N LEU A 116 8.17 11.88 -3.28
CA LEU A 116 8.18 12.88 -2.19
C LEU A 116 7.46 14.19 -2.52
N THR A 117 7.79 14.83 -3.64
CA THR A 117 7.21 16.13 -4.02
C THR A 117 5.75 16.03 -4.39
N ASP A 118 5.36 14.93 -5.03
CA ASP A 118 3.96 14.66 -5.41
C ASP A 118 3.12 14.37 -4.15
N LEU A 119 3.64 13.60 -3.21
CA LEU A 119 2.96 13.37 -1.93
C LEU A 119 2.84 14.65 -1.12
N HIS A 120 3.86 15.52 -1.15
CA HIS A 120 3.79 16.83 -0.52
C HIS A 120 2.71 17.72 -1.17
N SER A 121 2.56 17.70 -2.50
CA SER A 121 1.53 18.48 -3.20
C SER A 121 0.11 17.96 -2.96
N MET A 122 -0.04 16.66 -2.68
CA MET A 122 -1.32 16.05 -2.30
C MET A 122 -1.84 16.46 -0.92
N GLN A 123 -1.08 17.17 -0.09
CA GLN A 123 -1.51 17.54 1.26
C GLN A 123 -2.24 18.89 1.31
N ASP A 124 -3.12 19.06 2.30
CA ASP A 124 -3.62 20.39 2.68
C ASP A 124 -2.52 21.22 3.36
N GLU A 125 -2.74 22.50 3.62
CA GLU A 125 -1.72 23.43 4.12
C GLU A 125 -1.00 22.94 5.39
N ALA A 126 -1.77 22.54 6.41
CA ALA A 126 -1.21 22.10 7.69
C ALA A 126 -0.45 20.78 7.57
N ASN A 127 -1.02 19.80 6.85
CA ASN A 127 -0.37 18.52 6.64
C ASN A 127 0.84 18.64 5.71
N ARG A 128 0.85 19.60 4.78
CA ARG A 128 1.97 19.89 3.88
C ARG A 128 3.17 20.43 4.64
N ALA A 129 2.95 21.38 5.56
CA ALA A 129 4.00 21.90 6.43
C ALA A 129 4.61 20.78 7.30
N TYR A 130 3.75 20.01 7.98
CA TYR A 130 4.17 18.84 8.76
C TYR A 130 4.93 17.80 7.91
N PHE A 131 4.44 17.50 6.71
CA PHE A 131 5.07 16.51 5.82
C PHE A 131 6.48 16.94 5.45
N ARG A 132 6.67 18.21 5.00
CA ARG A 132 7.98 18.73 4.64
C ARG A 132 8.94 18.65 5.81
N GLU A 133 8.59 19.25 6.94
CA GLU A 133 9.44 19.29 8.13
C GLU A 133 9.86 17.86 8.55
N SER A 134 8.89 16.97 8.70
CA SER A 134 9.14 15.59 9.13
C SER A 134 10.01 14.81 8.14
N ARG A 135 9.81 14.99 6.82
CA ARG A 135 10.55 14.21 5.82
C ARG A 135 11.95 14.76 5.59
N GLU A 136 12.12 16.08 5.54
CA GLU A 136 13.44 16.70 5.41
C GLU A 136 14.31 16.42 6.65
N GLN A 137 13.73 16.46 7.86
CA GLN A 137 14.45 16.06 9.08
C GLN A 137 14.93 14.61 9.02
N ARG A 138 14.08 13.68 8.54
CA ARG A 138 14.42 12.26 8.42
C ARG A 138 15.47 11.99 7.34
N LEU A 139 15.41 12.73 6.23
CA LEU A 139 16.27 12.51 5.06
C LEU A 139 17.58 13.31 5.12
N GLY A 140 17.64 14.36 5.96
CA GLY A 140 18.79 15.26 6.05
C GLY A 140 18.99 16.11 4.78
N LYS A 141 17.97 16.21 3.92
CA LYS A 141 18.00 16.90 2.62
C LYS A 141 16.63 17.49 2.31
N ARG A 142 16.59 18.51 1.45
CA ARG A 142 15.33 19.04 0.92
C ARG A 142 14.62 18.02 0.05
N LEU A 143 13.29 18.09 -0.02
CA LEU A 143 12.49 17.16 -0.82
C LEU A 143 12.92 17.17 -2.30
N GLU A 144 13.16 18.36 -2.84
CA GLU A 144 13.52 18.56 -4.25
C GLU A 144 14.89 17.95 -4.59
N GLU A 145 15.85 18.02 -3.67
CA GLU A 145 17.19 17.43 -3.85
C GLU A 145 17.14 15.90 -3.86
N VAL A 146 16.24 15.30 -3.09
CA VAL A 146 16.06 13.84 -3.06
C VAL A 146 15.41 13.36 -4.35
N VAL A 147 14.37 14.05 -4.83
CA VAL A 147 13.66 13.69 -6.07
C VAL A 147 14.54 13.88 -7.30
N ALA A 148 15.47 14.84 -7.30
CA ALA A 148 16.36 15.10 -8.43
C ALA A 148 17.20 13.87 -8.86
N GLY A 149 17.53 12.98 -7.93
CA GLY A 149 18.29 11.75 -8.20
C GLY A 149 17.43 10.54 -8.59
N ARG A 150 16.11 10.69 -8.76
CA ARG A 150 15.22 9.52 -8.97
C ARG A 150 15.51 8.77 -10.27
N ASP A 151 15.83 9.48 -11.35
CA ASP A 151 16.01 8.87 -12.68
C ASP A 151 17.26 7.98 -12.73
N GLU A 152 18.32 8.34 -12.01
CA GLU A 152 19.53 7.53 -11.87
C GLU A 152 19.25 6.18 -11.17
N GLY A 153 18.29 6.17 -10.23
CA GLY A 153 17.91 4.98 -9.48
C GLY A 153 16.93 4.05 -10.22
N LEU A 154 16.32 4.48 -11.32
CA LEU A 154 15.23 3.75 -11.97
C LEU A 154 15.66 2.38 -12.51
N ALA A 155 16.81 2.32 -13.17
CA ALA A 155 17.34 1.07 -13.71
C ALA A 155 17.62 0.05 -12.57
N GLY A 156 18.23 0.52 -11.48
CA GLY A 156 18.50 -0.31 -10.29
C GLY A 156 17.22 -0.80 -9.63
N PHE A 157 16.21 0.05 -9.51
CA PHE A 157 14.90 -0.34 -9.00
C PHE A 157 14.25 -1.42 -9.87
N ARG A 158 14.22 -1.24 -11.20
CA ARG A 158 13.63 -2.23 -12.12
C ARG A 158 14.38 -3.56 -12.11
N ALA A 159 15.70 -3.54 -11.94
CA ALA A 159 16.50 -4.74 -11.74
C ALA A 159 16.16 -5.45 -10.42
N SER A 160 15.91 -4.69 -9.35
CA SER A 160 15.56 -5.27 -8.04
C SER A 160 14.23 -6.04 -8.01
N LEU A 161 13.37 -5.84 -9.01
CA LEU A 161 12.11 -6.57 -9.19
C LEU A 161 12.30 -7.94 -9.88
N GLU A 162 13.53 -8.32 -10.24
CA GLU A 162 13.80 -9.59 -10.92
C GLU A 162 13.24 -10.84 -10.21
N PRO A 163 13.35 -11.00 -8.87
CA PRO A 163 12.76 -12.17 -8.21
C PRO A 163 11.25 -12.29 -8.43
N LEU A 164 10.54 -11.15 -8.44
CA LEU A 164 9.11 -11.11 -8.71
C LEU A 164 8.83 -11.43 -10.18
N ARG A 165 9.56 -10.80 -11.10
CA ARG A 165 9.44 -11.02 -12.55
C ARG A 165 9.66 -12.49 -12.91
N SER A 166 10.73 -13.08 -12.37
CA SER A 166 11.09 -14.49 -12.57
C SER A 166 10.00 -15.42 -12.04
N MET A 167 9.53 -15.22 -10.80
CA MET A 167 8.44 -16.02 -10.22
C MET A 167 7.15 -15.95 -11.06
N LEU A 168 6.82 -14.77 -11.59
CA LEU A 168 5.62 -14.57 -12.42
C LEU A 168 5.66 -15.31 -13.76
N SER A 169 6.81 -15.85 -14.19
CA SER A 169 6.88 -16.75 -15.35
C SER A 169 6.31 -18.15 -15.06
N TYR A 170 6.19 -18.52 -13.79
CA TYR A 170 5.68 -19.83 -13.35
C TYR A 170 4.23 -19.77 -12.88
N GLN A 171 3.77 -18.63 -12.35
CA GLN A 171 2.45 -18.50 -11.74
C GLN A 171 1.90 -17.07 -11.85
N PRO A 172 0.57 -16.89 -11.89
CA PRO A 172 -0.04 -15.59 -12.15
C PRO A 172 0.00 -14.61 -10.97
N PHE A 173 0.19 -15.09 -9.74
CA PHE A 173 0.20 -14.32 -8.49
C PHE A 173 1.29 -14.82 -7.54
N ILE A 174 1.70 -14.02 -6.56
CA ILE A 174 2.59 -14.46 -5.49
C ILE A 174 1.93 -15.59 -4.68
N GLY A 175 0.62 -15.54 -4.48
CA GLY A 175 -0.19 -16.60 -3.87
C GLY A 175 -0.37 -17.88 -4.71
N GLY A 176 0.26 -17.98 -5.88
CA GLY A 176 0.12 -19.12 -6.79
C GLY A 176 -0.95 -18.87 -7.86
N THR A 177 -1.97 -19.72 -7.92
CA THR A 177 -3.06 -19.62 -8.91
C THR A 177 -4.03 -18.48 -8.62
N SER A 178 -4.09 -17.99 -7.39
CA SER A 178 -4.97 -16.90 -6.94
C SER A 178 -4.21 -15.96 -6.00
N PRO A 179 -4.62 -14.68 -5.88
CA PRO A 179 -3.89 -13.72 -5.05
C PRO A 179 -4.08 -14.00 -3.56
N LEU A 180 -3.00 -13.89 -2.80
CA LEU A 180 -3.01 -13.88 -1.33
C LEU A 180 -2.55 -12.52 -0.80
N PHE A 181 -2.45 -12.37 0.52
CA PHE A 181 -1.99 -11.13 1.14
C PHE A 181 -0.59 -10.71 0.68
N ALA A 182 0.26 -11.67 0.31
CA ALA A 182 1.56 -11.41 -0.30
C ALA A 182 1.47 -10.55 -1.58
N ASP A 183 0.48 -10.82 -2.44
CA ASP A 183 0.20 -9.97 -3.61
C ASP A 183 -0.18 -8.56 -3.19
N TYR A 184 -1.05 -8.43 -2.18
CA TYR A 184 -1.56 -7.13 -1.71
C TYR A 184 -0.46 -6.27 -1.09
N ILE A 185 0.55 -6.89 -0.47
CA ILE A 185 1.73 -6.22 0.06
C ILE A 185 2.47 -5.47 -1.05
N VAL A 186 2.79 -6.17 -2.14
CA VAL A 186 3.56 -5.60 -3.26
C VAL A 186 2.67 -4.65 -4.07
N PHE A 187 1.41 -5.05 -4.30
CA PHE A 187 0.43 -4.24 -5.01
C PHE A 187 0.23 -2.89 -4.32
N GLY A 188 0.12 -2.86 -2.99
CA GLY A 188 -0.04 -1.61 -2.24
C GLY A 188 1.10 -0.62 -2.49
N ALA A 189 2.33 -1.10 -2.61
CA ALA A 189 3.49 -0.25 -2.93
C ALA A 189 3.39 0.34 -4.35
N LEU A 190 3.09 -0.48 -5.36
CA LEU A 190 2.98 0.00 -6.75
C LEU A 190 1.73 0.87 -6.97
N GLN A 191 0.63 0.55 -6.30
CA GLN A 191 -0.60 1.33 -6.32
C GLN A 191 -0.39 2.72 -5.71
N TRP A 192 0.41 2.82 -4.64
CA TRP A 192 0.81 4.11 -4.07
C TRP A 192 1.52 4.98 -5.09
N ALA A 193 2.48 4.43 -5.85
CA ALA A 193 3.14 5.16 -6.93
C ALA A 193 2.14 5.60 -8.01
N ARG A 194 1.32 4.68 -8.52
CA ARG A 194 0.33 4.93 -9.57
C ARG A 194 -0.64 6.08 -9.24
N VAL A 195 -1.12 6.16 -8.01
CA VAL A 195 -2.12 7.18 -7.62
C VAL A 195 -1.50 8.51 -7.21
N ALA A 196 -0.22 8.51 -6.84
CA ALA A 196 0.46 9.69 -6.34
C ALA A 196 1.22 10.45 -7.45
N SER A 197 1.83 9.76 -8.40
CA SER A 197 2.75 10.37 -9.37
C SER A 197 2.52 9.86 -10.80
N PRO A 198 2.62 10.73 -11.83
CA PRO A 198 2.62 10.31 -13.23
C PRO A 198 3.95 9.64 -13.63
N TYR A 199 4.92 9.54 -12.71
CA TYR A 199 6.22 8.96 -12.97
C TYR A 199 6.12 7.49 -13.42
N GLN A 200 6.72 7.18 -14.57
CA GLN A 200 6.67 5.85 -15.16
C GLN A 200 7.64 4.88 -14.46
N LEU A 201 7.14 4.29 -13.38
CA LEU A 201 7.90 3.38 -12.53
C LEU A 201 8.23 2.04 -13.22
N LEU A 202 7.20 1.38 -13.76
CA LEU A 202 7.32 0.09 -14.44
C LEU A 202 7.56 0.27 -15.94
N GLU A 203 8.20 -0.71 -16.55
CA GLU A 203 8.27 -0.80 -18.02
C GLU A 203 6.86 -1.06 -18.59
N THR A 204 6.62 -0.55 -19.79
CA THR A 204 5.39 -0.86 -20.53
C THR A 204 5.46 -2.30 -21.02
N GLY A 205 4.65 -3.17 -20.40
CA GLY A 205 4.64 -4.61 -20.68
C GLY A 205 5.59 -5.40 -19.77
N GLY A 206 5.48 -6.73 -19.83
CA GLY A 206 6.28 -7.65 -19.02
C GLY A 206 5.60 -8.09 -17.73
N GLY A 207 6.14 -9.17 -17.14
CA GLY A 207 5.45 -9.94 -16.11
C GLY A 207 4.95 -9.14 -14.91
N VAL A 208 5.73 -8.17 -14.41
CA VAL A 208 5.33 -7.34 -13.25
C VAL A 208 4.24 -6.34 -13.62
N ALA A 209 4.33 -5.68 -14.77
CA ALA A 209 3.30 -4.74 -15.22
C ALA A 209 1.98 -5.47 -15.49
N GLU A 210 2.03 -6.63 -16.14
CA GLU A 210 0.86 -7.46 -16.38
C GLU A 210 0.24 -8.02 -15.09
N TRP A 211 1.07 -8.45 -14.14
CA TRP A 211 0.61 -8.83 -12.80
C TRP A 211 -0.07 -7.67 -12.08
N PHE A 212 0.52 -6.48 -12.17
CA PHE A 212 -0.06 -5.29 -11.55
C PHE A 212 -1.41 -4.92 -12.17
N GLU A 213 -1.56 -4.99 -13.48
CA GLU A 213 -2.85 -4.82 -14.16
C GLU A 213 -3.88 -5.87 -13.72
N ARG A 214 -3.49 -7.15 -13.61
CA ARG A 214 -4.37 -8.18 -13.03
C ARG A 214 -4.81 -7.83 -11.61
N CYS A 215 -3.90 -7.33 -10.78
CA CYS A 215 -4.24 -6.90 -9.42
C CYS A 215 -5.19 -5.70 -9.38
N LEU A 216 -5.07 -4.77 -10.32
CA LEU A 216 -5.99 -3.62 -10.44
C LEU A 216 -7.43 -4.05 -10.72
N ASP A 217 -7.62 -5.14 -11.47
CA ASP A 217 -8.92 -5.71 -11.84
C ASP A 217 -9.57 -6.56 -10.74
N LEU A 218 -8.81 -6.95 -9.72
CA LEU A 218 -9.34 -7.75 -8.60
C LEU A 218 -10.48 -7.02 -7.88
N HIS A 219 -11.39 -7.83 -7.33
CA HIS A 219 -12.47 -7.38 -6.45
C HIS A 219 -13.36 -6.30 -7.08
N GLY A 220 -13.73 -6.49 -8.35
CA GLY A 220 -14.56 -5.53 -9.10
C GLY A 220 -13.80 -4.26 -9.48
N GLY A 221 -12.50 -4.34 -9.70
CA GLY A 221 -11.68 -3.21 -10.12
C GLY A 221 -11.43 -2.18 -9.02
N ILE A 222 -11.37 -2.59 -7.75
CA ILE A 222 -11.22 -1.65 -6.61
C ILE A 222 -9.92 -0.82 -6.72
N GLY A 223 -8.87 -1.39 -7.30
CA GLY A 223 -7.61 -0.68 -7.58
C GLY A 223 -7.76 0.41 -8.64
N ARG A 224 -8.72 0.27 -9.55
CA ARG A 224 -9.00 1.24 -10.63
C ARG A 224 -9.95 2.36 -10.22
N GLN A 225 -10.68 2.22 -9.12
CA GLN A 225 -11.59 3.26 -8.61
C GLN A 225 -10.89 4.58 -8.29
N VAL A 226 -9.60 4.54 -7.96
CA VAL A 226 -8.76 5.73 -7.83
C VAL A 226 -8.00 5.93 -9.13
N ALA A 227 -8.24 7.05 -9.81
CA ALA A 227 -7.56 7.38 -11.06
C ALA A 227 -6.04 7.47 -10.85
N ALA A 228 -5.27 7.02 -11.84
CA ALA A 228 -3.83 7.26 -11.87
C ALA A 228 -3.57 8.78 -11.80
N ALA A 229 -2.41 9.16 -11.27
CA ALA A 229 -1.97 10.55 -11.39
C ALA A 229 -1.75 10.90 -12.87
N ALA A 230 -2.08 12.14 -13.23
CA ALA A 230 -1.98 12.69 -14.58
C ALA A 230 -0.93 13.81 -14.60
#